data_AF-A0A7C4EMB5-F1
#
_entry.id   AF-A0A7C4EMB5-F1
#
_cell.length_a   1.000
_cell.length_b   1.000
_cell.length_c   1.000
_cell.angle_alpha   90.00
_cell.angle_beta   90.00
_cell.angle_gamma   90.00
#
_symmetry.space_group_name_H-M   'P 1'
#
loop_
_entity.id
_entity.type
_entity.pdbx_description
1 polymer ?
#
loop_
_entity_poly.entity_id
_entity_poly.type
_entity_poly.pdbx_seq_one_letter_code
_entity_poly.pdbx_strand_id
1 'polypeptide(L)'
;VDFSARIQSVNRETNPRYWQLIDTFRREQGCPLVVNTSFNVRGEPIVCTPQDAYRCFMRTEMDYLVMGDCLFSKDRQPPPSGGEDWMSRYELD
;
A
#
# COMPACT_ATOMS: atom_id res chain seq x y z
N VAL A 1 -3.10 6.72 -25.08
CA VAL A 1 -3.87 5.92 -24.10
C VAL A 1 -4.76 4.98 -24.89
N ASP A 2 -4.63 3.66 -24.71
CA ASP A 2 -5.29 2.63 -25.51
C ASP A 2 -6.48 1.95 -24.80
N PHE A 3 -6.84 2.43 -23.60
CA PHE A 3 -7.93 1.92 -22.75
C PHE A 3 -7.77 0.46 -22.28
N SER A 4 -6.55 -0.10 -22.34
CA SER A 4 -6.26 -1.43 -21.81
C SER A 4 -6.01 -1.41 -20.29
N ALA A 5 -6.24 -2.55 -19.63
CA ALA A 5 -5.96 -2.75 -18.20
C ALA A 5 -5.55 -4.20 -17.90
N ARG A 6 -4.75 -4.41 -16.85
CA ARG A 6 -4.41 -5.74 -16.33
C ARG A 6 -5.30 -6.03 -15.12
N ILE A 7 -6.37 -6.77 -15.34
CA ILE A 7 -7.40 -7.01 -14.32
C ILE A 7 -7.03 -8.18 -13.42
N GLN A 8 -7.19 -7.98 -12.11
CA GLN A 8 -7.17 -9.02 -11.10
C GLN A 8 -8.57 -9.14 -10.47
N SER A 9 -9.24 -10.28 -10.68
CA SER A 9 -10.51 -10.57 -10.02
C SER A 9 -10.27 -11.08 -8.59
N VAL A 10 -10.96 -10.50 -7.61
CA VAL A 10 -10.90 -10.93 -6.20
C VAL A 10 -12.21 -11.63 -5.86
N ASN A 11 -12.12 -12.86 -5.34
CA ASN A 11 -13.26 -13.69 -5.00
C ASN A 11 -13.48 -13.71 -3.48
N ARG A 12 -14.75 -13.73 -3.06
CA ARG A 12 -15.14 -13.65 -1.65
C ARG A 12 -14.74 -14.89 -0.86
N GLU A 13 -14.83 -16.07 -1.46
CA GLU A 13 -14.53 -17.34 -0.82
C GLU A 13 -13.02 -17.51 -0.59
N THR A 14 -12.16 -16.99 -1.49
CA THR A 14 -10.70 -17.13 -1.39
C THR A 14 -9.99 -15.98 -0.70
N ASN A 15 -10.53 -14.75 -0.77
CA ASN A 15 -9.97 -13.58 -0.09
C ASN A 15 -11.07 -12.67 0.47
N PRO A 16 -11.75 -13.10 1.55
CA PRO A 16 -12.92 -12.40 2.06
C PRO A 16 -12.63 -10.98 2.55
N ARG A 17 -11.47 -10.74 3.16
CA ARG A 17 -11.08 -9.41 3.68
C ARG A 17 -10.88 -8.42 2.53
N TYR A 18 -10.14 -8.82 1.49
CA TYR A 18 -9.90 -7.92 0.36
C TYR A 18 -11.15 -7.70 -0.48
N TRP A 19 -11.97 -8.75 -0.63
CA TRP A 19 -13.29 -8.63 -1.26
C TRP A 19 -14.18 -7.63 -0.52
N GLN A 20 -14.26 -7.72 0.81
CA GLN A 20 -15.07 -6.80 1.63
C GLN A 20 -14.57 -5.35 1.52
N LEU A 21 -13.26 -5.14 1.45
CA LEU A 21 -12.67 -3.81 1.22
C LEU A 21 -13.17 -3.22 -0.10
N ILE A 22 -13.09 -3.99 -1.19
CA ILE A 22 -13.52 -3.53 -2.53
C ILE A 22 -15.05 -3.32 -2.56
N ASP A 23 -15.85 -4.19 -1.94
CA ASP A 23 -17.30 -4.01 -1.88
C ASP A 23 -17.71 -2.79 -1.03
N THR A 24 -17.01 -2.53 0.07
CA THR A 24 -17.23 -1.32 0.87
C THR A 24 -16.90 -0.07 0.06
N PHE A 25 -15.76 -0.06 -0.63
CA PHE A 25 -15.37 1.02 -1.54
C PHE A 25 -16.41 1.22 -2.66
N ARG A 26 -16.94 0.14 -3.25
CA ARG A 26 -18.05 0.19 -4.22
C ARG A 26 -19.29 0.86 -3.65
N ARG A 27 -19.68 0.52 -2.42
CA ARG A 27 -20.88 1.08 -1.77
C ARG A 27 -20.75 2.58 -1.49
N GLU A 28 -19.53 3.05 -1.21
CA GLU A 28 -19.26 4.47 -0.92
C GLU A 28 -19.00 5.29 -2.18
N GLN A 29 -18.30 4.75 -3.16
CA GLN A 29 -17.79 5.48 -4.34
C GLN A 29 -18.49 5.09 -5.65
N GLY A 30 -19.34 4.07 -5.65
CA GLY A 30 -20.05 3.56 -6.83
C GLY A 30 -19.19 2.71 -7.78
N CYS A 31 -17.88 2.57 -7.54
CA CYS A 31 -16.95 1.84 -8.40
C CYS A 31 -16.30 0.67 -7.63
N PRO A 32 -16.40 -0.60 -8.10
CA PRO A 32 -15.80 -1.76 -7.46
C PRO A 32 -14.35 -2.00 -7.89
N LEU A 33 -13.53 -0.96 -7.99
CA LEU A 33 -12.16 -1.06 -8.50
C LEU A 33 -11.19 -0.29 -7.62
N VAL A 34 -10.08 -0.93 -7.29
CA VAL A 34 -8.94 -0.32 -6.58
C VAL A 34 -7.66 -0.57 -7.38
N VAL A 35 -6.69 0.32 -7.24
CA VAL A 35 -5.35 0.10 -7.77
C VAL A 35 -4.59 -0.83 -6.83
N ASN A 36 -4.05 -1.90 -7.37
CA ASN A 36 -3.19 -2.83 -6.64
C ASN A 36 -1.78 -2.76 -7.20
N THR A 37 -0.84 -2.25 -6.40
CA THR A 37 0.58 -2.19 -6.74
C THR A 37 1.40 -2.94 -5.70
N SER A 38 2.65 -3.30 -6.03
CA SER A 38 3.55 -3.95 -5.08
C SER A 38 3.78 -3.05 -3.87
N PHE A 39 3.72 -3.64 -2.68
CA PHE A 39 4.10 -2.95 -1.46
C PHE A 39 5.61 -3.05 -1.26
N ASN A 40 6.33 -2.09 -1.82
CA ASN A 40 7.78 -1.90 -1.72
C ASN A 40 8.16 -0.47 -2.16
N VAL A 41 9.45 -0.14 -2.06
CA VAL A 41 10.06 1.02 -2.73
C VAL A 41 10.94 0.55 -3.89
N ARG A 42 11.25 1.44 -4.83
CA ARG A 42 12.09 1.12 -6.00
C ARG A 42 13.42 0.53 -5.54
N GLY A 43 13.78 -0.63 -6.07
CA GLY A 43 15.02 -1.34 -5.74
C GLY A 43 14.95 -2.26 -4.52
N GLU A 44 13.85 -2.25 -3.76
CA GLU A 44 13.63 -3.16 -2.63
C GLU A 44 12.66 -4.32 -3.00
N PRO A 45 12.82 -5.52 -2.40
CA PRO A 45 11.86 -6.62 -2.55
C PRO A 45 10.50 -6.29 -1.91
N ILE A 46 9.47 -7.06 -2.26
CA ILE A 46 8.16 -6.98 -1.60
C ILE A 46 8.31 -7.27 -0.10
N VAL A 47 7.60 -6.52 0.74
CA VAL A 47 7.62 -6.68 2.19
C VAL A 47 7.17 -8.09 2.61
N CYS A 48 7.88 -8.69 3.57
CA CYS A 48 7.57 -10.04 4.07
C CYS A 48 7.34 -10.11 5.59
N THR A 49 7.74 -9.06 6.33
CA THR A 49 7.56 -8.99 7.79
C THR A 49 6.86 -7.70 8.20
N PRO A 50 6.20 -7.65 9.37
CA PRO A 50 5.63 -6.41 9.90
C PRO A 50 6.65 -5.27 10.01
N GLN A 51 7.90 -5.60 10.34
CA GLN A 51 9.01 -4.65 10.41
C GLN A 51 9.34 -4.08 9.02
N ASP A 52 9.34 -4.92 7.97
CA ASP A 52 9.54 -4.46 6.60
C ASP A 52 8.40 -3.56 6.13
N ALA A 53 7.15 -3.95 6.42
CA ALA A 53 5.97 -3.15 6.09
C ALA A 53 5.99 -1.78 6.77
N TYR A 54 6.30 -1.73 8.07
CA TYR A 54 6.42 -0.48 8.81
C TYR A 54 7.59 0.38 8.30
N ARG A 55 8.75 -0.22 8.03
CA ARG A 55 9.91 0.49 7.46
C ARG A 55 9.59 1.07 6.08
N CYS A 56 8.99 0.27 5.19
CA CYS A 56 8.55 0.71 3.87
C CYS A 56 7.53 1.84 3.99
N PHE A 57 6.51 1.69 4.83
CA PHE A 57 5.54 2.73 5.11
C PHE A 57 6.21 4.02 5.57
N MET A 58 7.07 3.99 6.60
CA MET A 58 7.77 5.18 7.11
C MET A 58 8.70 5.85 6.09
N ARG A 59 9.06 5.14 5.02
CA ARG A 59 9.86 5.62 3.89
C ARG A 59 9.02 5.96 2.66
N THR A 60 7.71 6.07 2.74
CA THR A 60 6.89 6.49 1.59
C THR A 60 5.92 7.57 2.02
N GLU A 61 5.31 8.23 1.02
CA GLU A 61 4.24 9.20 1.22
C GLU A 61 2.87 8.55 1.47
N MET A 62 2.83 7.25 1.82
CA MET A 62 1.59 6.58 2.17
C MET A 62 0.98 7.18 3.44
N ASP A 63 -0.32 7.49 3.41
CA ASP A 63 -1.03 8.06 4.56
C ASP A 63 -1.28 7.04 5.67
N TYR A 64 -1.66 5.82 5.29
CA TYR A 64 -2.08 4.76 6.21
C TYR A 64 -1.41 3.42 5.91
N LEU A 65 -1.13 2.68 6.97
CA LEU A 65 -0.71 1.28 6.91
C LEU A 65 -1.68 0.43 7.74
N VAL A 66 -2.29 -0.57 7.10
CA VAL A 66 -3.10 -1.59 7.77
C VAL A 66 -2.29 -2.89 7.85
N MET A 67 -2.02 -3.37 9.06
CA MET A 67 -1.34 -4.65 9.30
C MET A 67 -2.19 -5.51 10.22
N GLY A 68 -2.83 -6.55 9.66
CA GLY A 68 -3.80 -7.34 10.41
C GLY A 68 -4.95 -6.45 10.89
N ASP A 69 -5.12 -6.34 12.20
CA ASP A 69 -6.19 -5.53 12.82
C ASP A 69 -5.65 -4.21 13.41
N CYS A 70 -4.42 -3.84 13.05
CA CYS A 70 -3.78 -2.60 13.45
C CYS A 70 -3.81 -1.57 12.30
N LEU A 71 -4.17 -0.33 12.61
CA LEU A 71 -4.12 0.81 11.70
C LEU A 71 -3.10 1.83 12.20
N PHE A 72 -2.14 2.17 11.33
CA PHE A 72 -1.14 3.20 11.56
C PHE A 72 -1.44 4.38 10.64
N SER A 73 -1.46 5.58 11.23
CA SER A 73 -1.62 6.86 10.52
C SER A 73 -0.28 7.57 10.50
N LYS A 74 0.16 8.07 9.34
CA LYS A 74 1.49 8.67 9.13
C LYS A 74 1.75 9.82 10.10
N ASP A 75 0.77 10.70 10.24
CA ASP A 75 0.76 11.88 11.11
C ASP A 75 0.90 11.56 12.61
N ARG A 76 0.62 10.31 13.02
CA ARG A 76 0.73 9.83 14.40
C ARG A 76 1.99 9.03 14.67
N GLN A 77 2.85 8.84 13.67
CA GLN A 77 4.11 8.13 13.85
C GLN A 77 5.22 9.09 14.26
N PRO A 78 6.22 8.63 15.05
CA PRO A 78 7.39 9.44 15.33
C PRO A 78 8.09 9.83 14.01
N PRO A 79 8.75 10.99 13.96
CA PRO A 79 9.58 11.34 12.81
C PRO A 79 10.63 10.24 12.59
N PRO A 80 11.04 9.97 11.34
CA PRO A 80 12.09 9.00 11.05
C PRO A 80 13.32 9.27 11.91
N SER A 81 13.70 8.28 12.71
CA SER A 81 14.91 8.35 13.52
C SER A 81 16.13 8.19 12.63
N GLY A 82 16.83 9.30 12.35
CA GLY A 82 18.02 9.33 11.50
C GLY A 82 17.71 9.94 10.14
N GLY A 83 18.32 11.10 9.86
CA GLY A 83 18.15 11.89 8.64
C GLY A 83 18.73 11.26 7.38
N GLU A 84 18.47 9.97 7.14
CA GLU A 84 18.68 9.39 5.82
C GLU A 84 17.57 9.90 4.90
N ASP A 85 17.86 11.03 4.27
CA ASP A 85 17.11 11.57 3.13
C ASP A 85 17.24 10.60 1.95
N TRP A 86 16.46 9.52 1.98
CA TRP A 86 16.56 8.42 1.03
C TRP A 86 16.03 8.78 -0.37
N MET A 87 15.29 9.90 -0.51
CA MET A 87 14.99 10.48 -1.83
C MET A 87 16.27 10.82 -2.61
N SER A 88 17.40 11.02 -1.91
CA SER A 88 18.69 11.28 -2.53
C SER A 88 19.40 10.04 -3.09
N ARG A 89 18.92 8.82 -2.81
CA ARG A 89 19.69 7.59 -3.03
C ARG A 89 19.39 6.84 -4.33
N TYR A 90 18.36 7.23 -5.06
CA TYR A 90 18.05 6.67 -6.38
C TYR A 90 17.58 7.79 -7.30
N GLU A 91 18.32 8.03 -8.38
CA GLU A 91 17.92 8.97 -9.42
C GLU A 91 16.55 8.56 -9.99
N LEU A 92 15.65 9.55 -10.06
CA LEU A 92 14.44 9.47 -10.87
C LEU A 92 14.90 9.52 -12.33
N ASP A 93 15.04 8.36 -12.97
CA ASP A 93 15.13 8.27 -14.43
C ASP A 93 13.93 8.96 -15.10
#